data_AF-A0A061P2E6-F1
#
_entry.id   AF-A0A061P2E6-F1
#
_cell.length_a   1.000
_cell.length_b   1.000
_cell.length_c   1.000
_cell.angle_alpha   90.00
_cell.angle_beta   90.00
_cell.angle_gamma   90.00
#
_symmetry.space_group_name_H-M   'P 1'
#
loop_
_entity.id
_entity.type
_entity.pdbx_description
1 polymer ?
#
loop_
_entity_poly.entity_id
_entity_poly.type
_entity_poly.pdbx_seq_one_letter_code
_entity_poly.pdbx_strand_id
1 'polypeptide(L)'
;MIKSLEVAHKEFNETIGSAVVYVDFSNNDVWCDAHEIKDYHDETVVALVGKNDFHSPKLKYSLSTLKELAIAKKKMYDQGYDRLELEDDYHFAEILYYG
;
A
#
# COMPACT_ATOMS: atom_id res chain seq x y z
N MET A 1 -9.15 13.22 -2.08
CA MET A 1 -9.53 12.04 -2.90
C MET A 1 -8.25 11.38 -3.33
N ILE A 2 -8.13 10.06 -3.15
CA ILE A 2 -6.94 9.29 -3.52
C ILE A 2 -7.00 9.05 -5.03
N LYS A 3 -5.93 9.43 -5.73
CA LYS A 3 -5.80 9.32 -7.18
C LYS A 3 -5.21 7.96 -7.54
N SER A 4 -5.45 7.52 -8.78
CA SER A 4 -4.76 6.38 -9.41
C SER A 4 -4.90 5.00 -8.73
N LEU A 5 -5.65 4.90 -7.63
CA LEU A 5 -5.83 3.67 -6.85
C LEU A 5 -6.36 2.49 -7.67
N GLU A 6 -7.31 2.72 -8.59
CA GLU A 6 -7.86 1.66 -9.46
C GLU A 6 -6.80 1.08 -10.40
N VAL A 7 -5.91 1.93 -10.91
CA VAL A 7 -4.82 1.52 -11.80
C VAL A 7 -3.80 0.69 -11.03
N ALA A 8 -3.35 1.20 -9.88
CA ALA A 8 -2.40 0.51 -9.00
C ALA A 8 -2.96 -0.83 -8.49
N HIS A 9 -4.25 -0.88 -8.14
CA HIS A 9 -4.95 -2.09 -7.72
C HIS A 9 -4.95 -3.17 -8.80
N LYS A 10 -5.29 -2.78 -10.04
CA LYS A 10 -5.31 -3.68 -11.18
C LYS A 10 -3.91 -4.23 -11.45
N GLU A 11 -2.92 -3.36 -11.53
CA GLU A 11 -1.53 -3.73 -11.78
C GLU A 11 -0.98 -4.69 -10.71
N PHE A 12 -1.21 -4.37 -9.43
CA PHE A 12 -0.85 -5.25 -8.32
C PHE A 12 -1.50 -6.63 -8.48
N ASN A 13 -2.81 -6.69 -8.73
CA ASN A 13 -3.53 -7.97 -8.82
C ASN A 13 -3.22 -8.80 -10.07
N GLU A 14 -2.79 -8.17 -11.16
CA GLU A 14 -2.37 -8.83 -12.40
C GLU A 14 -0.91 -9.29 -12.36
N THR A 15 -0.06 -8.62 -11.57
CA THR A 15 1.35 -9.00 -11.39
C THR A 15 1.47 -10.35 -10.69
N ILE A 16 2.29 -11.24 -11.24
CA ILE A 16 2.73 -12.45 -10.53
C ILE A 16 4.15 -12.18 -10.02
N GLY A 17 4.34 -12.39 -8.72
CA GLY A 17 5.64 -12.18 -8.08
C GLY A 17 5.68 -10.96 -7.19
N SER A 18 6.83 -10.31 -7.10
CA SER A 18 7.04 -9.16 -6.21
C SER A 18 6.37 -7.87 -6.73
N ALA A 19 5.54 -7.27 -5.88
CA ALA A 19 4.88 -5.99 -6.13
C ALA A 19 4.50 -5.30 -4.83
N VAL A 20 4.54 -3.97 -4.79
CA VAL A 20 4.09 -3.16 -3.65
C VAL A 20 3.24 -1.99 -4.15
N VAL A 21 2.12 -1.72 -3.46
CA VAL A 21 1.32 -0.51 -3.68
C VAL A 21 1.82 0.55 -2.71
N TYR A 22 2.20 1.71 -3.23
CA TYR A 22 2.61 2.88 -2.45
C TYR A 22 1.57 3.99 -2.54
N VAL A 23 1.50 4.82 -1.50
CA VAL A 23 0.76 6.09 -1.52
C VAL A 23 1.69 7.23 -1.15
N ASP A 24 1.60 8.34 -1.87
CA ASP A 24 2.22 9.61 -1.49
C ASP A 24 1.15 10.52 -0.89
N PHE A 25 1.27 10.79 0.41
CA PHE A 25 0.32 11.62 1.14
C PHE A 25 0.43 13.12 0.83
N SER A 26 1.52 13.57 0.21
CA SER A 26 1.69 14.97 -0.19
C SER A 26 0.73 15.36 -1.33
N ASN A 27 0.49 14.45 -2.28
CA ASN A 27 -0.31 14.66 -3.48
C ASN A 27 -1.54 13.74 -3.59
N ASN A 28 -1.68 12.81 -2.64
CA ASN A 28 -2.68 11.73 -2.57
C ASN A 28 -2.68 10.82 -3.80
N ASP A 29 -1.50 10.52 -4.35
CA ASP A 29 -1.35 9.63 -5.50
C ASP A 29 -0.93 8.22 -5.07
N VAL A 30 -1.33 7.22 -5.85
CA VAL A 30 -1.08 5.80 -5.56
C VAL A 30 -0.57 5.11 -6.81
N TRP A 31 0.48 4.32 -6.67
CA TRP A 31 1.04 3.52 -7.76
C TRP A 31 1.44 2.14 -7.28
N CYS A 32 1.62 1.22 -8.22
CA CYS A 32 2.20 -0.09 -7.98
C CYS A 32 3.64 -0.07 -8.50
N ASP A 33 4.58 -0.53 -7.68
CA ASP A 33 5.94 -0.82 -8.11
C ASP A 33 6.08 -2.34 -8.24
N ALA A 34 6.21 -2.82 -9.48
CA ALA A 34 6.36 -4.22 -9.80
C ALA A 34 7.83 -4.49 -10.18
N HIS A 35 8.33 -5.68 -9.81
CA HIS A 35 9.68 -6.19 -10.14
C HIS A 35 10.85 -5.68 -9.27
N GLU A 36 10.90 -4.40 -8.89
CA GLU A 36 11.92 -3.87 -7.97
C GLU A 36 11.25 -3.11 -6.81
N ILE A 37 11.21 -3.74 -5.62
CA ILE A 37 10.74 -3.05 -4.42
C ILE A 37 11.80 -2.04 -4.02
N LYS A 38 11.60 -0.78 -4.41
CA LYS A 38 12.48 0.32 -4.00
C LYS A 38 12.21 0.66 -2.54
N ASP A 39 13.29 0.84 -1.78
CA ASP A 39 13.18 1.59 -0.54
C ASP A 39 13.08 3.08 -0.93
N TYR A 40 11.87 3.62 -0.85
CA TYR A 40 11.70 5.07 -0.92
C TYR A 40 12.35 5.65 0.34
N HIS A 41 12.87 6.87 0.33
CA HIS A 41 13.37 7.54 1.54
C HIS A 41 12.54 8.78 1.91
N ASP A 42 11.42 8.97 1.21
CA ASP A 42 10.51 10.08 1.44
C ASP A 42 9.54 9.72 2.58
N GLU A 43 9.43 10.60 3.57
CA GLU A 43 8.54 10.45 4.72
C GLU A 43 7.06 10.52 4.33
N THR A 44 6.72 11.09 3.16
CA THR A 44 5.33 11.17 2.70
C THR A 44 4.90 9.96 1.88
N VAL A 45 5.85 9.10 1.47
CA VAL A 45 5.60 7.92 0.65
C VAL A 45 5.55 6.68 1.54
N VAL A 46 4.39 6.03 1.59
CA VAL A 46 4.12 4.93 2.50
C VAL A 46 3.65 3.70 1.73
N ALA A 47 4.23 2.53 2.05
CA ALA A 47 3.73 1.25 1.53
C ALA A 47 2.34 0.92 2.09
N LEU A 48 1.38 0.61 1.22
CA LEU A 48 0.05 0.14 1.59
C LEU A 48 0.03 -1.38 1.79
N VAL A 49 0.33 -2.13 0.73
CA VAL A 49 0.40 -3.59 0.74
C VAL A 49 1.53 -4.06 -0.16
N GLY A 50 2.10 -5.22 0.18
CA GLY A 50 3.15 -5.85 -0.61
C GLY A 50 2.91 -7.34 -0.80
N LYS A 51 3.47 -7.87 -1.87
CA LYS A 51 3.68 -9.30 -2.08
C LYS A 51 5.08 -9.54 -2.62
N ASN A 52 5.58 -10.75 -2.39
CA ASN A 52 6.88 -11.18 -2.87
C ASN A 52 6.81 -12.56 -3.52
N ASP A 53 7.84 -12.87 -4.30
CA ASP A 53 7.96 -14.13 -5.04
C ASP A 53 7.99 -15.39 -4.16
N PHE A 54 8.43 -15.26 -2.91
CA PHE A 54 8.73 -16.41 -2.04
C PHE A 54 7.54 -16.87 -1.20
N HIS A 55 6.73 -15.94 -0.69
CA HIS A 55 5.66 -16.26 0.26
C HIS A 55 4.28 -16.23 -0.38
N SER A 56 3.96 -15.16 -1.12
CA SER A 56 2.59 -14.90 -1.58
C SER A 56 2.52 -14.23 -2.96
N PRO A 57 3.13 -14.82 -4.01
CA PRO A 57 3.29 -14.17 -5.33
C PRO A 57 1.98 -13.88 -6.07
N LYS A 58 0.87 -14.49 -5.62
CA LYS A 58 -0.47 -14.36 -6.20
C LYS A 58 -1.45 -13.66 -5.26
N LEU A 59 -0.98 -13.04 -4.18
CA LEU A 59 -1.82 -12.29 -3.26
C LEU A 59 -2.57 -11.19 -4.03
N LYS A 60 -3.84 -11.00 -3.63
CA LYS A 60 -4.73 -10.00 -4.19
C LYS A 60 -5.49 -9.31 -3.07
N TYR A 61 -5.80 -8.04 -3.28
CA TYR A 61 -6.67 -7.27 -2.41
C TYR A 61 -7.88 -6.77 -3.18
N SER A 62 -8.98 -6.53 -2.47
CA SER A 62 -10.13 -5.82 -3.04
C SER A 62 -9.83 -4.32 -3.13
N LEU A 63 -10.49 -3.61 -4.06
CA LEU A 63 -10.33 -2.16 -4.19
C LEU A 63 -10.80 -1.43 -2.93
N SER A 64 -11.87 -1.91 -2.28
CA SER A 64 -12.38 -1.34 -1.03
C SER A 64 -11.38 -1.48 0.11
N THR A 65 -10.73 -2.64 0.25
CA THR A 65 -9.69 -2.85 1.28
C THR A 65 -8.53 -1.87 1.10
N LEU A 66 -8.01 -1.70 -0.13
CA LEU A 66 -6.92 -0.75 -0.38
C LEU A 66 -7.35 0.69 -0.12
N LYS A 67 -8.59 1.04 -0.45
CA LYS A 67 -9.15 2.37 -0.19
C LYS A 67 -9.25 2.66 1.30
N GLU A 68 -9.80 1.72 2.08
CA GLU A 68 -9.93 1.85 3.53
C GLU A 68 -8.56 1.97 4.21
N LEU A 69 -7.60 1.14 3.79
CA LEU A 69 -6.24 1.18 4.30
C LEU A 69 -5.56 2.52 4.01
N ALA A 70 -5.68 3.03 2.79
CA ALA A 70 -5.08 4.30 2.42
C ALA A 70 -5.71 5.49 3.18
N ILE A 71 -7.03 5.44 3.44
CA ILE A 71 -7.72 6.43 4.29
C ILE A 71 -7.25 6.34 5.74
N ALA A 72 -7.13 5.13 6.28
CA ALA A 72 -6.68 4.90 7.65
C ALA A 72 -5.25 5.43 7.87
N LYS A 73 -4.31 5.05 6.98
CA LYS A 73 -2.92 5.53 7.04
C LYS A 73 -2.83 7.04 6.83
N LYS A 74 -3.63 7.63 5.92
CA LYS A 74 -3.69 9.09 5.76
C LYS A 74 -4.12 9.79 7.06
N LYS A 75 -5.13 9.25 7.76
CA LYS A 75 -5.60 9.81 9.02
C LYS A 75 -4.52 9.77 10.10
N MET A 76 -3.74 8.69 10.18
CA MET A 76 -2.61 8.57 11.11
C MET A 76 -1.47 9.52 10.73
N TYR A 77 -1.13 9.63 9.44
CA TYR A 77 -0.18 10.62 8.96
C TYR A 77 -0.59 12.06 9.35
N ASP A 78 -1.88 12.41 9.20
CA ASP A 78 -2.41 13.71 9.62
C ASP A 78 -2.39 13.94 11.14
N GLN A 79 -2.23 12.88 11.94
CA GLN A 79 -2.04 12.95 13.39
C GLN A 79 -0.56 13.09 13.79
N GLY A 80 0.37 13.05 12.83
CA GLY A 80 1.80 13.22 13.05
C GLY A 80 2.59 11.93 13.23
N TYR A 81 2.01 10.78 12.85
CA TYR A 81 2.74 9.50 12.80
C TYR A 81 3.75 9.54 11.65
N ASP A 82 4.95 9.01 11.90
CA ASP A 82 6.00 8.93 10.89
C ASP A 82 5.81 7.74 9.94
N ARG A 83 6.61 7.70 8.86
CA ARG A 83 6.50 6.62 7.88
C ARG A 83 6.73 5.25 8.49
N LEU A 84 7.72 5.10 9.36
CA LEU A 84 8.05 3.81 9.97
C LEU A 84 6.87 3.33 10.79
N GLU A 85 6.25 4.18 11.61
CA GLU A 85 5.04 3.84 12.37
C GLU A 85 3.87 3.43 11.46
N LEU A 86 3.71 4.07 10.31
CA LEU A 86 2.67 3.76 9.33
C LEU A 86 2.95 2.45 8.55
N GLU A 87 4.21 2.07 8.38
CA GLU A 87 4.64 0.85 7.68
C GLU A 87 4.79 -0.36 8.61
N ASP A 88 5.19 -0.14 9.86
CA ASP A 88 5.37 -1.16 10.90
C ASP A 88 4.01 -1.77 11.31
N ASP A 89 2.92 -1.05 11.06
CA ASP A 89 1.54 -1.55 11.08
C ASP A 89 1.21 -2.45 9.85
N TYR A 90 2.13 -3.34 9.50
CA TYR A 90 1.92 -4.47 8.56
C TYR A 90 0.72 -5.35 8.97
N HIS A 91 0.20 -5.20 10.19
CA HIS A 91 -1.00 -5.86 10.70
C HIS A 91 -2.34 -5.18 10.33
N PHE A 92 -2.36 -3.93 9.84
CA PHE A 92 -3.63 -3.26 9.54
C PHE A 92 -4.36 -3.88 8.35
N ALA A 93 -3.62 -4.37 7.35
CA ALA A 93 -4.20 -5.05 6.19
C ALA A 93 -4.76 -6.44 6.57
N GLU A 94 -4.14 -7.17 7.49
CA GLU A 94 -4.64 -8.47 7.96
C GLU A 94 -5.90 -8.33 8.83
N ILE A 95 -5.97 -7.32 9.71
CA ILE A 95 -7.16 -7.08 10.55
C ILE A 95 -8.39 -6.74 9.70
N LEU A 96 -8.22 -5.99 8.60
CA LEU A 96 -9.32 -5.69 7.67
C LEU A 96 -9.65 -6.84 6.69
N TYR A 97 -8.73 -7.79 6.50
CA TYR A 97 -8.89 -8.92 5.57
C TYR A 97 -9.42 -10.19 6.27
N TYR A 98 -9.16 -10.36 7.57
CA TYR A 98 -9.61 -11.49 8.40
C TYR A 98 -10.64 -11.13 9.49
N GLY A 99 -10.97 -9.85 9.64
CA GLY A 99 -12.01 -9.36 10.57
C GLY A 99 -13.43 -9.47 10.04
#